data_AF-A0A376LGN1-F1
#
_entry.id   AF-A0A376LGN1-F1
#
_cell.length_a   1.000
_cell.length_b   1.000
_cell.length_c   1.000
_cell.angle_alpha   90.00
_cell.angle_beta   90.00
_cell.angle_gamma   90.00
#
_symmetry.space_group_name_H-M   'P 1'
#
loop_
_entity.id
_entity.type
_entity.pdbx_description
1 polymer ?
#
loop_
_entity_poly.entity_id
_entity_poly.type
_entity_poly.pdbx_seq_one_letter_code
_entity_poly.pdbx_strand_id
1 'polypeptide(L)'
;MLHVKQSLPQVDALGLLEEIKPHDLTVPYGDRGGVVIEPMLTDQWYVRADVLAKPAVEAVENGDIQFVPKQYENMYFSWMRDIQDWCISRQLWWVTVSRHGMTKRVTFMFGRNEDEVRKENNLGADVVLRQDEDVLDTWFSSALWTFSTLGWPENTDALRQFHPTSVMVSGFDIIFFWIARMIMMTMHFIKDEKWQTAGAVPHRLHDRPDS
;
A
#
# COMPACT_ATOMS: atom_id res chain seq x y z
N MET A 1 6.91 21.43 17.17
CA MET A 1 7.15 22.87 17.46
C MET A 1 7.32 23.21 18.94
N LEU A 2 6.63 22.56 19.89
CA LEU A 2 6.78 22.86 21.33
C LEU A 2 8.20 22.63 21.86
N HIS A 3 8.86 21.54 21.42
CA HIS A 3 10.20 21.18 21.88
C HIS A 3 11.28 22.21 21.49
N VAL A 4 11.17 22.84 20.32
CA VAL A 4 12.16 23.85 19.85
C VAL A 4 12.08 25.12 20.70
N LYS A 5 10.88 25.57 21.10
CA LYS A 5 10.74 26.76 21.95
C LYS A 5 11.35 26.54 23.35
N GLN A 6 11.33 25.31 23.85
CA GLN A 6 11.89 24.96 25.15
C GLN A 6 13.41 24.84 25.12
N SER A 7 14.02 24.51 23.97
CA SER A 7 15.47 24.37 23.83
C SER A 7 16.19 25.68 23.49
N LEU A 8 15.51 26.70 22.96
CA LEU A 8 16.11 28.01 22.63
C LEU A 8 16.94 28.62 23.77
N PRO A 9 16.46 28.70 25.03
CA PRO A 9 17.25 29.27 26.13
C PRO A 9 18.54 28.49 26.42
N GLN A 10 18.54 27.17 26.18
CA GLN A 10 19.70 26.30 26.42
C GLN A 10 20.76 26.50 25.33
N VAL A 11 20.33 26.69 24.07
CA VAL A 11 21.22 26.97 22.94
C VAL A 11 21.84 28.36 23.06
N ASP A 12 21.07 29.35 23.50
CA ASP A 12 21.54 30.71 23.77
C ASP A 12 22.56 30.75 24.91
N ALA A 13 22.30 30.04 26.01
CA ALA A 13 23.23 29.92 27.13
C ALA A 13 24.58 29.29 26.76
N LEU A 14 24.63 28.47 25.71
CA LEU A 14 25.85 27.89 25.16
C LEU A 14 26.59 28.81 24.18
N GLY A 15 26.06 29.99 23.86
CA GLY A 15 26.62 30.92 22.88
C GLY A 15 26.56 30.40 21.44
N LEU A 16 25.68 29.42 21.16
CA LEU A 16 25.52 28.79 19.84
C LEU A 16 24.38 29.40 19.02
N LEU A 17 23.68 30.40 19.56
CA LEU A 17 22.59 31.10 18.91
C LEU A 17 23.09 32.39 18.26
N GLU A 18 23.04 32.47 16.93
CA GLU A 18 23.44 33.67 16.20
C GLU A 18 22.27 34.66 16.03
N GLU A 19 21.11 34.18 15.56
CA GLU A 19 19.94 35.03 15.29
C GLU A 19 18.64 34.21 15.30
N ILE A 20 17.52 34.84 15.69
CA ILE A 20 16.17 34.26 15.57
C ILE A 20 15.37 35.08 14.55
N LYS A 21 14.95 34.43 13.46
CA LYS A 21 14.09 35.04 12.43
C LYS A 21 12.71 34.37 12.39
N PRO A 22 11.62 35.15 12.28
CA PRO A 22 10.31 34.61 11.92
C PRO A 22 10.38 33.94 10.55
N HIS A 23 9.81 32.74 10.44
CA HIS A 23 9.72 32.01 9.17
C HIS A 23 8.38 31.30 9.07
N ASP A 24 7.70 31.49 7.95
CA ASP A 24 6.46 30.80 7.64
C ASP A 24 6.78 29.40 7.12
N LEU A 25 6.33 28.37 7.85
CA LEU A 25 6.54 26.97 7.53
C LEU A 25 5.23 26.33 7.08
N THR A 26 5.25 25.66 5.94
CA THR A 26 4.16 24.76 5.54
C THR A 26 4.31 23.46 6.31
N VAL A 27 3.44 23.24 7.29
CA VAL A 27 3.46 22.05 8.13
C VAL A 27 2.46 21.02 7.59
N PRO A 28 2.86 19.75 7.37
CA PRO A 28 1.94 18.71 6.95
C PRO A 28 1.01 18.31 8.10
N TYR A 29 -0.27 18.11 7.80
CA TYR A 29 -1.30 17.70 8.76
C TYR A 29 -1.92 16.37 8.32
N GLY A 30 -2.28 15.53 9.29
CA GLY A 30 -3.00 14.29 9.05
C GLY A 30 -4.42 14.59 8.58
N ASP A 31 -4.80 13.98 7.45
CA ASP A 31 -6.08 14.20 6.76
C ASP A 31 -7.31 14.05 7.67
N ARG A 32 -7.33 13.02 8.52
CA ARG A 32 -8.49 12.73 9.41
C ARG A 32 -8.45 13.44 10.76
N GLY A 33 -7.26 13.75 11.26
CA GLY A 33 -7.06 14.19 12.64
C GLY A 33 -6.66 15.66 12.78
N GLY A 34 -6.23 16.31 11.70
CA GLY A 34 -5.72 17.69 11.75
C GLY A 34 -4.48 17.87 12.64
N VAL A 35 -3.82 16.77 13.03
CA VAL A 35 -2.62 16.80 13.86
C VAL A 35 -1.39 16.94 12.95
N VAL A 36 -0.39 17.67 13.41
CA VAL A 36 0.90 17.80 12.72
C VAL A 36 1.54 16.42 12.55
N ILE A 37 1.94 16.09 11.32
CA ILE A 37 2.66 14.85 11.02
C ILE A 37 4.14 15.05 11.38
N GLU A 38 4.65 14.17 12.25
CA GLU A 38 6.07 14.11 12.58
C GLU A 38 6.69 12.86 11.93
N PRO A 39 7.73 13.00 11.09
CA PRO A 39 8.41 11.85 10.52
C PRO A 39 9.20 11.12 11.61
N MET A 40 8.96 9.83 11.74
CA MET A 40 9.67 8.95 12.67
C MET A 40 10.21 7.72 11.94
N LEU A 41 11.37 7.23 12.39
CA LEU A 41 11.90 5.95 11.92
C LEU A 41 11.27 4.82 12.74
N THR A 42 10.52 3.95 12.07
CA THR A 42 9.85 2.78 12.65
C THR A 42 9.92 1.61 11.69
N ASP A 43 10.00 0.39 12.21
CA ASP A 43 9.88 -0.82 11.40
C ASP A 43 8.45 -0.92 10.86
N GLN A 44 8.29 -1.12 9.55
CA GLN A 44 7.01 -1.13 8.84
C GLN A 44 7.05 -2.12 7.66
N TRP A 45 5.88 -2.58 7.23
CA TRP A 45 5.73 -3.48 6.08
C TRP A 45 5.56 -2.70 4.79
N TYR A 46 6.40 -3.02 3.81
CA TYR A 46 6.39 -2.38 2.50
C TYR A 46 6.18 -3.39 1.38
N VAL A 47 5.37 -2.99 0.39
CA VAL A 47 5.27 -3.66 -0.90
C VAL A 47 6.13 -2.89 -1.90
N ARG A 48 7.02 -3.61 -2.60
CA ARG A 48 7.81 -3.06 -3.70
C ARG A 48 6.90 -2.65 -4.85
N ALA A 49 6.58 -1.37 -4.91
CA ALA A 49 5.56 -0.86 -5.80
C ALA A 49 6.05 -0.74 -7.24
N ASP A 50 7.35 -0.49 -7.42
CA ASP A 50 8.01 -0.39 -8.73
C ASP A 50 7.85 -1.66 -9.58
N VAL A 51 7.94 -2.84 -8.96
CA VAL A 51 7.74 -4.14 -9.63
C VAL A 51 6.30 -4.31 -10.10
N LEU A 52 5.34 -3.87 -9.28
CA LEU A 52 3.92 -4.00 -9.59
C LEU A 52 3.45 -2.94 -10.60
N ALA A 53 4.07 -1.77 -10.59
CA ALA A 53 3.69 -0.65 -11.45
C ALA A 53 4.06 -0.87 -12.91
N LYS A 54 5.16 -1.57 -13.21
CA LYS A 54 5.59 -1.84 -14.61
C LYS A 54 4.49 -2.45 -15.48
N PRO A 55 3.92 -3.64 -15.17
CA PRO A 55 2.85 -4.21 -15.99
C PRO A 55 1.57 -3.36 -15.97
N ALA A 56 1.33 -2.61 -14.89
CA ALA A 56 0.19 -1.71 -14.79
C ALA A 56 0.32 -0.47 -15.69
N VAL A 57 1.53 0.06 -15.87
CA VAL A 57 1.82 1.15 -16.80
C VAL A 57 1.70 0.66 -18.23
N GLU A 58 2.32 -0.48 -18.55
CA GLU A 58 2.28 -1.08 -19.89
C GLU A 58 0.85 -1.34 -20.37
N ALA A 59 -0.04 -1.84 -19.49
CA ALA A 59 -1.43 -2.09 -19.84
C ALA A 59 -2.21 -0.82 -20.23
N VAL A 60 -1.87 0.33 -19.64
CA VAL A 60 -2.49 1.62 -20.01
C VAL A 60 -1.82 2.18 -21.27
N GLU A 61 -0.49 2.05 -21.41
CA GLU A 61 0.24 2.48 -22.61
C GLU A 61 -0.18 1.71 -23.87
N ASN A 62 -0.46 0.41 -23.74
CA ASN A 62 -0.93 -0.44 -24.84
C ASN A 62 -2.43 -0.24 -25.16
N GLY A 63 -3.16 0.46 -24.29
CA GLY A 63 -4.59 0.72 -24.44
C GLY A 63 -5.51 -0.44 -24.04
N ASP A 64 -4.98 -1.45 -23.32
CA ASP A 64 -5.77 -2.53 -22.72
C ASP A 64 -6.70 -1.98 -21.63
N ILE A 65 -6.23 -0.93 -20.94
CA ILE A 65 -6.98 -0.10 -20.00
C ILE A 65 -7.05 1.31 -20.57
N GLN A 66 -8.25 1.88 -20.63
CA GLN A 66 -8.48 3.22 -21.16
C GLN A 66 -9.13 4.12 -20.11
N PHE A 67 -8.56 5.30 -19.89
CA PHE A 67 -9.18 6.32 -19.03
C PHE A 67 -10.07 7.24 -19.85
N VAL A 68 -11.25 7.53 -19.31
CA VAL A 68 -12.22 8.47 -19.90
C VAL A 68 -12.63 9.48 -18.82
N PRO A 69 -12.30 10.77 -19.00
CA PRO A 69 -11.56 11.38 -20.11
C PRO A 69 -10.06 11.01 -20.17
N LYS A 70 -9.49 11.01 -21.38
CA LYS A 70 -8.08 10.62 -21.64
C LYS A 70 -7.03 11.44 -20.89
N GLN A 71 -7.35 12.67 -20.49
CA GLN A 71 -6.42 13.54 -19.77
C GLN A 71 -5.90 12.91 -18.46
N TYR A 72 -6.68 12.02 -17.85
CA TYR A 72 -6.29 11.34 -16.62
C TYR A 72 -5.19 10.28 -16.80
N GLU A 73 -4.91 9.84 -18.04
CA GLU A 73 -3.76 8.98 -18.33
C GLU A 73 -2.44 9.69 -17.96
N ASN A 74 -2.33 10.98 -18.27
CA ASN A 74 -1.13 11.76 -17.94
C ASN A 74 -0.91 11.84 -16.42
N MET A 75 -1.99 12.04 -15.66
CA MET A 75 -1.93 12.02 -14.21
C MET A 75 -1.48 10.64 -13.72
N TYR A 76 -2.14 9.57 -14.17
CA TYR A 76 -1.77 8.20 -13.83
C TYR A 76 -0.28 7.91 -14.11
N PHE A 77 0.23 8.23 -15.31
CA PHE A 77 1.63 8.00 -15.65
C PHE A 77 2.61 8.83 -14.81
N SER A 78 2.28 10.08 -14.50
CA SER A 78 3.13 10.92 -13.65
C SER A 78 3.35 10.31 -12.27
N TRP A 79 2.32 9.66 -11.71
CA TRP A 79 2.41 9.00 -10.41
C TRP A 79 3.08 7.62 -10.49
N MET A 80 2.70 6.81 -11.49
CA MET A 80 3.14 5.42 -11.58
C MET A 80 4.62 5.28 -11.96
N ARG A 81 5.18 6.24 -12.70
CA ARG A 81 6.60 6.21 -13.11
C ARG A 81 7.58 6.54 -11.98
N ASP A 82 7.13 7.24 -10.94
CA ASP A 82 7.93 7.63 -9.76
C ASP A 82 7.36 7.04 -8.45
N ILE A 83 6.63 5.92 -8.56
CA ILE A 83 5.96 5.33 -7.41
C ILE A 83 6.98 4.83 -6.38
N GLN A 84 6.78 5.24 -5.13
CA GLN A 84 7.57 4.78 -4.00
C GLN A 84 6.99 3.51 -3.40
N ASP A 85 7.82 2.77 -2.67
CA ASP A 85 7.41 1.58 -1.95
C ASP A 85 6.19 1.86 -1.05
N TRP A 86 5.22 0.97 -1.12
CA TRP A 86 3.95 1.15 -0.44
C TRP A 86 4.01 0.61 0.96
N CYS A 87 4.01 1.51 1.94
CA CYS A 87 3.78 1.16 3.34
C CYS A 87 2.35 0.64 3.50
N ILE A 88 2.23 -0.69 3.66
CA ILE A 88 0.97 -1.40 3.85
C ILE A 88 0.66 -1.64 5.31
N SER A 89 1.61 -1.45 6.23
CA SER A 89 1.32 -1.48 7.65
C SER A 89 0.66 -0.18 8.12
N ARG A 90 -0.32 -0.35 9.00
CA ARG A 90 -0.97 0.68 9.81
C ARG A 90 -1.07 0.10 11.21
N GLN A 91 -1.05 0.89 12.28
CA GLN A 91 -1.00 0.36 13.66
C GLN A 91 -2.31 -0.33 14.16
N LEU A 92 -2.80 -1.41 13.50
CA LEU A 92 -3.95 -2.23 13.95
C LEU A 92 -4.02 -3.72 13.45
N TRP A 93 -3.20 -4.70 13.85
CA TRP A 93 -3.37 -6.20 13.81
C TRP A 93 -3.10 -7.04 12.52
N TRP A 94 -2.01 -7.84 12.50
CA TRP A 94 -1.68 -8.94 11.56
C TRP A 94 -0.78 -9.97 12.25
N VAL A 95 -0.69 -11.22 11.77
CA VAL A 95 0.20 -12.24 12.35
C VAL A 95 1.58 -12.21 11.69
N THR A 96 2.61 -11.83 12.45
CA THR A 96 4.00 -12.16 12.10
C THR A 96 4.79 -12.66 13.29
N VAL A 97 5.33 -13.87 13.16
CA VAL A 97 5.83 -14.65 14.29
C VAL A 97 7.35 -14.60 14.45
N SER A 98 7.85 -14.07 15.58
CA SER A 98 9.28 -14.01 15.91
C SER A 98 9.77 -15.20 16.75
N ARG A 99 10.83 -15.89 16.29
CA ARG A 99 11.60 -16.86 17.10
C ARG A 99 12.61 -16.16 18.02
N HIS A 100 12.60 -16.46 19.32
CA HIS A 100 13.73 -16.18 20.23
C HIS A 100 14.44 -17.49 20.61
N GLY A 101 15.47 -17.86 19.84
CA GLY A 101 16.50 -18.79 20.30
C GLY A 101 17.70 -18.01 20.84
N MET A 102 18.74 -18.69 21.36
CA MET A 102 19.99 -18.08 21.88
C MET A 102 20.78 -17.19 20.88
N THR A 103 20.25 -16.97 19.67
CA THR A 103 20.76 -16.08 18.65
C THR A 103 19.72 -14.98 18.42
N LYS A 104 20.13 -13.70 18.49
CA LYS A 104 19.30 -12.48 18.31
C LYS A 104 18.69 -12.30 16.90
N ARG A 105 18.24 -13.37 16.23
CA ARG A 105 17.65 -13.29 14.88
C ARG A 105 16.13 -13.42 14.98
N VAL A 106 15.44 -12.31 14.71
CA VAL A 106 14.00 -12.32 14.40
C VAL A 106 13.83 -12.94 13.02
N THR A 107 12.91 -13.89 12.90
CA THR A 107 12.47 -14.47 11.62
C THR A 107 11.00 -14.15 11.50
N PHE A 108 10.54 -13.77 10.31
CA PHE A 108 9.15 -13.48 10.04
C PHE A 108 8.51 -14.67 9.33
N MET A 109 7.31 -15.06 9.76
CA MET A 109 6.56 -16.19 9.22
C MET A 109 5.09 -15.76 9.05
N PHE A 110 4.45 -16.25 7.99
CA PHE A 110 3.08 -15.87 7.60
C PHE A 110 2.18 -17.10 7.63
N GLY A 111 0.94 -16.93 8.10
CA GLY A 111 -0.09 -17.96 8.12
C GLY A 111 -1.40 -17.40 8.66
N ARG A 112 -2.51 -18.12 8.50
CA ARG A 112 -3.84 -17.67 8.93
C ARG A 112 -4.03 -17.80 10.44
N ASN A 113 -3.28 -18.69 11.07
CA ASN A 113 -3.28 -18.91 12.52
C ASN A 113 -1.95 -19.53 12.99
N GLU A 114 -1.77 -19.60 14.31
CA GLU A 114 -0.56 -20.12 14.93
C GLU A 114 -0.28 -21.59 14.57
N ASP A 115 -1.32 -22.44 14.53
CA ASP A 115 -1.19 -23.87 14.24
C ASP A 115 -0.66 -24.13 12.82
N GLU A 116 -1.16 -23.37 11.84
CA GLU A 116 -0.68 -23.40 10.46
C GLU A 116 0.80 -23.01 10.38
N VAL A 117 1.18 -21.89 11.00
CA VAL A 117 2.58 -21.44 11.03
C VAL A 117 3.47 -22.49 11.68
N ARG A 118 3.06 -23.09 12.80
CA ARG A 118 3.83 -24.14 13.48
C ARG A 118 4.01 -25.35 12.59
N LYS A 119 2.95 -25.79 11.92
CA LYS A 119 2.98 -26.96 11.03
C LYS A 119 3.85 -26.73 9.80
N GLU A 120 3.67 -25.62 9.10
CA GLU A 120 4.39 -25.34 7.86
C GLU A 120 5.89 -25.08 8.08
N ASN A 121 6.26 -24.57 9.26
CA ASN A 121 7.64 -24.28 9.61
C ASN A 121 8.27 -25.32 10.55
N ASN A 122 7.59 -26.45 10.79
CA ASN A 122 8.03 -27.54 11.68
C ASN A 122 8.49 -27.05 13.07
N LEU A 123 7.70 -26.19 13.71
CA LEU A 123 8.05 -25.58 15.00
C LEU A 123 7.56 -26.42 16.18
N GLY A 124 8.43 -26.64 17.16
CA GLY A 124 8.07 -27.23 18.45
C GLY A 124 7.27 -26.29 19.34
N ALA A 125 6.61 -26.83 20.36
CA ALA A 125 5.83 -26.05 21.34
C ALA A 125 6.70 -25.12 22.20
N ASP A 126 8.00 -25.37 22.25
CA ASP A 126 9.02 -24.54 22.91
C ASP A 126 9.33 -23.23 22.17
N VAL A 127 8.92 -23.12 20.91
CA VAL A 127 9.08 -21.89 20.13
C VAL A 127 7.97 -20.91 20.50
N VAL A 128 8.37 -19.80 21.12
CA VAL A 128 7.49 -18.65 21.40
C VAL A 128 7.16 -17.95 20.10
N LEU A 129 5.87 -17.76 19.85
CA LEU A 129 5.34 -17.04 18.72
C LEU A 129 4.64 -15.76 19.23
N ARG A 130 4.80 -14.64 18.53
CA ARG A 130 4.14 -13.37 18.84
C ARG A 130 3.42 -12.89 17.58
N GLN A 131 2.22 -12.38 17.69
CA GLN A 131 1.49 -11.74 16.59
C GLN A 131 1.93 -10.27 16.43
N ASP A 132 1.94 -9.76 15.20
CA ASP A 132 2.24 -8.35 14.91
C ASP A 132 1.02 -7.48 15.25
N GLU A 133 1.26 -6.25 15.70
CA GLU A 133 0.20 -5.34 16.13
C GLU A 133 -0.28 -4.41 15.01
N ASP A 134 0.21 -4.54 13.77
CA ASP A 134 -0.13 -3.71 12.60
C ASP A 134 -1.21 -4.34 11.67
N VAL A 135 -2.22 -3.61 11.15
CA VAL A 135 -3.12 -4.05 10.05
C VAL A 135 -2.51 -3.67 8.73
N LEU A 136 -3.02 -4.33 7.70
CA LEU A 136 -3.05 -3.77 6.37
C LEU A 136 -3.80 -2.43 6.25
N ASP A 137 -3.21 -1.56 5.45
CA ASP A 137 -3.83 -0.38 4.87
C ASP A 137 -5.19 -0.73 4.27
N THR A 138 -6.19 0.14 4.48
CA THR A 138 -7.52 -0.03 3.88
C THR A 138 -7.45 -0.06 2.35
N TRP A 139 -6.48 0.66 1.77
CA TRP A 139 -6.21 0.62 0.33
C TRP A 139 -5.67 -0.74 -0.14
N PHE A 140 -5.06 -1.53 0.74
CA PHE A 140 -4.57 -2.86 0.40
C PHE A 140 -5.70 -3.85 0.17
N SER A 141 -6.68 -3.91 1.09
CA SER A 141 -7.83 -4.79 0.92
C SER A 141 -8.74 -4.32 -0.22
N SER A 142 -8.98 -3.00 -0.34
CA SER A 142 -9.81 -2.45 -1.41
C SER A 142 -9.18 -2.59 -2.80
N ALA A 143 -7.85 -2.68 -2.90
CA ALA A 143 -7.16 -2.97 -4.16
C ALA A 143 -7.45 -4.38 -4.71
N LEU A 144 -7.96 -5.30 -3.89
CA LEU A 144 -8.33 -6.65 -4.31
C LEU A 144 -9.81 -6.76 -4.75
N TRP A 145 -10.57 -5.66 -4.72
CA TRP A 145 -12.02 -5.66 -4.91
C TRP A 145 -12.49 -6.33 -6.21
N THR A 146 -11.76 -6.10 -7.31
CA THR A 146 -12.14 -6.55 -8.66
C THR A 146 -12.24 -8.07 -8.79
N PHE A 147 -11.54 -8.84 -7.94
CA PHE A 147 -11.51 -10.30 -8.02
C PHE A 147 -11.80 -11.02 -6.70
N SER A 148 -11.52 -10.41 -5.55
CA SER A 148 -11.77 -11.03 -4.23
C SER A 148 -13.24 -11.38 -4.00
N THR A 149 -14.16 -10.56 -4.52
CA THR A 149 -15.61 -10.80 -4.41
C THR A 149 -16.14 -11.87 -5.35
N LEU A 150 -15.34 -12.25 -6.35
CA LEU A 150 -15.69 -13.25 -7.36
C LEU A 150 -15.18 -14.64 -6.99
N GLY A 151 -14.74 -14.83 -5.75
CA GLY A 151 -14.27 -16.11 -5.23
C GLY A 151 -12.79 -16.39 -5.47
N TRP A 152 -11.97 -15.37 -5.76
CA TRP A 152 -10.52 -15.50 -5.64
C TRP A 152 -10.13 -15.76 -4.17
N PRO A 153 -9.13 -16.63 -3.87
CA PRO A 153 -8.13 -17.21 -4.78
C PRO A 153 -8.59 -18.41 -5.60
N GLU A 154 -9.80 -18.93 -5.36
CA GLU A 154 -10.35 -20.01 -6.16
C GLU A 154 -10.70 -19.53 -7.57
N ASN A 155 -10.39 -20.34 -8.59
CA ASN A 155 -10.77 -20.02 -9.97
C ASN A 155 -12.24 -20.44 -10.19
N THR A 156 -13.18 -19.66 -9.67
CA THR A 156 -14.61 -19.93 -9.79
C THR A 156 -15.16 -19.55 -11.17
N ASP A 157 -16.37 -20.03 -11.51
CA ASP A 157 -17.06 -19.59 -12.73
C ASP A 157 -17.34 -18.08 -12.74
N ALA A 158 -17.67 -17.51 -11.57
CA ALA A 158 -17.93 -16.08 -11.43
C ALA A 158 -16.67 -15.26 -11.74
N LEU A 159 -15.50 -15.69 -11.25
CA LEU A 159 -14.24 -15.02 -11.54
C LEU A 159 -13.94 -15.06 -13.05
N ARG A 160 -14.08 -16.22 -13.71
CA ARG A 160 -13.87 -16.34 -15.16
C ARG A 160 -14.83 -15.52 -16.00
N GLN A 161 -16.08 -15.38 -15.54
CA GLN A 161 -17.12 -14.71 -16.31
C GLN A 161 -17.10 -13.19 -16.15
N PHE A 162 -16.81 -12.69 -14.94
CA PHE A 162 -16.95 -11.27 -14.60
C PHE A 162 -15.62 -10.54 -14.45
N HIS A 163 -14.49 -11.26 -14.50
CA HIS A 163 -13.16 -10.69 -14.57
C HIS A 163 -12.46 -11.09 -15.88
N PRO A 164 -11.99 -10.12 -16.70
CA PRO A 164 -11.99 -8.69 -16.42
C PRO A 164 -13.35 -8.00 -16.55
N THR A 165 -13.58 -7.00 -15.71
CA THR A 165 -14.75 -6.12 -15.83
C THR A 165 -14.64 -5.25 -17.08
N SER A 166 -15.76 -4.82 -17.66
CA SER A 166 -15.74 -3.98 -18.88
C SER A 166 -15.62 -2.48 -18.58
N VAL A 167 -16.30 -2.00 -17.54
CA VAL A 167 -16.33 -0.58 -17.18
C VAL A 167 -16.26 -0.41 -15.67
N MET A 168 -15.46 0.55 -15.20
CA MET A 168 -15.44 0.95 -13.80
C MET A 168 -15.64 2.46 -13.70
N VAL A 169 -16.57 2.87 -12.85
CA VAL A 169 -16.91 4.28 -12.62
C VAL A 169 -16.40 4.71 -11.26
N SER A 170 -15.65 5.80 -11.19
CA SER A 170 -15.03 6.30 -9.96
C SER A 170 -14.80 7.81 -10.02
N GLY A 171 -14.32 8.41 -8.92
CA GLY A 171 -13.87 9.80 -8.90
C GLY A 171 -12.40 9.92 -9.26
N PHE A 172 -12.01 11.05 -9.89
CA PHE A 172 -10.63 11.31 -10.27
C PHE A 172 -9.65 11.41 -9.07
N ASP A 173 -10.17 11.79 -7.90
CA ASP A 173 -9.44 12.00 -6.65
C ASP A 173 -8.80 10.71 -6.10
N ILE A 174 -9.38 9.55 -6.41
CA ILE A 174 -8.89 8.24 -5.96
C ILE A 174 -8.21 7.41 -7.06
N ILE A 175 -7.88 8.02 -8.21
CA ILE A 175 -7.13 7.34 -9.28
C ILE A 175 -5.81 6.79 -8.75
N PHE A 176 -5.06 7.59 -7.98
CA PHE A 176 -3.78 7.18 -7.43
C PHE A 176 -3.94 6.22 -6.24
N PHE A 177 -4.84 6.53 -5.31
CA PHE A 177 -4.97 5.77 -4.06
C PHE A 177 -5.62 4.41 -4.26
N TRP A 178 -6.58 4.30 -5.19
CA TRP A 178 -7.38 3.08 -5.36
C TRP A 178 -7.22 2.43 -6.73
N ILE A 179 -7.47 3.17 -7.81
CA ILE A 179 -7.52 2.59 -9.17
C ILE A 179 -6.15 2.03 -9.58
N ALA A 180 -5.08 2.80 -9.39
CA ALA A 180 -3.73 2.34 -9.67
C ALA A 180 -3.36 1.08 -8.88
N ARG A 181 -3.78 1.00 -7.61
CA ARG A 181 -3.54 -0.16 -6.74
C ARG A 181 -4.33 -1.38 -7.20
N MET A 182 -5.59 -1.20 -7.62
CA MET A 182 -6.36 -2.28 -8.24
C MET A 182 -5.73 -2.78 -9.53
N ILE A 183 -5.23 -1.88 -10.38
CA ILE A 183 -4.54 -2.29 -11.61
C ILE A 183 -3.30 -3.11 -11.26
N MET A 184 -2.44 -2.59 -10.38
CA MET A 184 -1.24 -3.30 -9.93
C MET A 184 -1.54 -4.69 -9.36
N MET A 185 -2.52 -4.80 -8.46
CA MET A 185 -2.88 -6.06 -7.83
C MET A 185 -3.54 -7.04 -8.79
N THR A 186 -4.42 -6.56 -9.67
CA THR A 186 -5.02 -7.38 -10.72
C THR A 186 -3.95 -7.93 -11.65
N MET A 187 -3.05 -7.07 -12.12
CA MET A 187 -1.97 -7.47 -13.02
C MET A 187 -0.99 -8.44 -12.36
N HIS A 188 -0.86 -8.39 -11.03
CA HIS A 188 0.01 -9.28 -10.26
C HIS A 188 -0.63 -10.64 -9.96
N PHE A 189 -1.86 -10.67 -9.46
CA PHE A 189 -2.49 -11.89 -8.95
C PHE A 189 -3.32 -12.64 -9.99
N ILE A 190 -3.94 -11.94 -10.95
CA ILE A 190 -4.77 -12.58 -11.96
C ILE A 190 -3.90 -12.93 -13.16
N LYS A 191 -3.50 -14.20 -13.20
CA LYS A 191 -2.68 -14.79 -14.26
C LYS A 191 -3.49 -15.77 -15.09
N ASP A 192 -3.16 -15.88 -16.38
CA ASP A 192 -3.68 -16.92 -17.25
C ASP A 192 -2.94 -18.25 -17.01
N GLU A 193 -3.37 -19.31 -17.70
CA GLU A 193 -2.78 -20.66 -17.59
C GLU A 193 -1.29 -20.71 -17.96
N LYS A 194 -0.77 -19.69 -18.66
CA LYS A 194 0.64 -19.55 -19.04
C LYS A 194 1.41 -18.67 -18.06
N TRP A 195 0.82 -18.32 -16.92
CA TRP A 195 1.37 -17.38 -15.92
C TRP A 195 1.60 -15.97 -16.47
N GLN A 196 0.99 -15.63 -17.60
CA GLN A 196 0.97 -14.28 -18.14
C GLN A 196 -0.18 -13.53 -17.49
N THR A 197 -0.12 -12.21 -17.48
CA THR A 197 -1.20 -11.42 -16.90
C THR A 197 -2.49 -11.67 -17.67
N ALA A 198 -3.49 -12.28 -17.04
CA ALA A 198 -4.77 -12.55 -17.69
C ALA A 198 -5.48 -11.21 -17.88
N GLY A 199 -5.81 -10.89 -19.13
CA GLY A 199 -6.76 -9.85 -19.59
C GLY A 199 -7.07 -8.71 -18.60
N ALA A 200 -6.62 -7.52 -18.97
CA ALA A 200 -6.69 -6.28 -18.22
C ALA A 200 -8.01 -5.95 -17.52
N VAL A 201 -7.87 -5.37 -16.32
CA VAL A 201 -8.80 -4.47 -15.59
C VAL A 201 -9.73 -3.70 -16.52
N PRO A 202 -10.95 -3.30 -16.10
CA PRO A 202 -11.89 -2.42 -16.81
C PRO A 202 -11.39 -1.78 -18.10
N HIS A 203 -11.82 -2.32 -19.25
CA HIS A 203 -11.49 -1.80 -20.57
C HIS A 203 -11.79 -0.29 -20.72
N ARG A 204 -12.72 0.25 -19.93
CA ARG A 204 -12.97 1.69 -19.80
C ARG A 204 -13.16 2.12 -18.33
N LEU A 205 -12.34 3.05 -17.88
CA LEU A 205 -12.53 3.75 -16.61
C LEU A 205 -13.24 5.07 -16.88
N HIS A 206 -14.43 5.25 -16.33
CA HIS A 206 -15.22 6.47 -16.49
C HIS A 206 -15.20 7.29 -15.19
N ASP A 207 -14.85 8.56 -15.28
CA ASP A 207 -15.09 9.50 -14.19
C ASP A 207 -16.57 9.86 -14.10
N ARG A 208 -17.08 10.10 -12.90
CA ARG A 208 -18.42 10.70 -12.75
C ARG A 208 -18.30 12.18 -13.11
N PRO A 209 -19.11 12.71 -14.04
CA PRO A 209 -19.28 14.15 -14.12
C PRO A 209 -20.00 14.58 -12.83
N ASP A 210 -19.41 15.56 -12.14
CA ASP A 210 -20.05 16.43 -11.16
C ASP A 210 -20.11 15.90 -9.71
N SER A 211 -19.11 16.29 -8.91
CA SER A 211 -19.21 16.54 -7.45
C SER A 211 -18.36 17.75 -7.08
#